data_AF-A0A6P0M5T7-F1
#
_entry.id   AF-A0A6P0M5T7-F1
#
_cell.length_a   1.000
_cell.length_b   1.000
_cell.length_c   1.000
_cell.angle_alpha   90.00
_cell.angle_beta   90.00
_cell.angle_gamma   90.00
#
_symmetry.space_group_name_H-M   'P 1'
#
loop_
_entity.id
_entity.type
_entity.pdbx_description
1 polymer ?
#
loop_
_entity_poly.entity_id
_entity_poly.type
_entity_poly.pdbx_seq_one_letter_code
_entity_poly.pdbx_strand_id
1 'polypeptide(L)'
;MRSNIKKTFEAVEESIGNVYKEWGSFHEQIREQLPPEYYTELEDLNSQFQVAVSELVKELSEPVLTLATTGTTSSGKSTLVNFLCGTEIVPVAVQEMSAGVVIIEYSETKSLKIDQTPGAIWECGEWKNLTDEDIYDRLDQVMKSYLQANRDGKTSVACPQATIYYPFRLVADHNLLDLPKKTTVRIMDLPGL
;
A
#
# COMPACT_ATOMS: atom_id res chain seq x y z
N MET A 1 -18.54 -11.47 -16.13
CA MET A 1 -18.04 -10.36 -15.30
C MET A 1 -16.50 -10.21 -15.31
N ARG A 2 -15.71 -11.26 -15.59
CA ARG A 2 -14.23 -11.26 -15.53
C ARG A 2 -13.50 -10.34 -16.54
N SER A 3 -14.07 -10.07 -17.71
CA SER A 3 -13.40 -9.28 -18.79
C SER A 3 -13.31 -7.76 -18.55
N ASN A 4 -13.95 -7.19 -17.52
CA ASN A 4 -14.20 -5.75 -17.50
C ASN A 4 -13.04 -4.93 -16.89
N ILE A 5 -12.41 -5.42 -15.82
CA ILE A 5 -11.37 -4.67 -15.09
C ILE A 5 -10.15 -4.38 -15.96
N LYS A 6 -9.60 -5.40 -16.61
CA LYS A 6 -8.43 -5.23 -17.47
C LYS A 6 -8.68 -4.23 -18.60
N LYS A 7 -9.86 -4.30 -19.22
CA LYS A 7 -10.30 -3.35 -20.25
C LYS A 7 -10.44 -1.93 -19.72
N THR A 8 -10.86 -1.77 -18.45
CA THR A 8 -10.92 -0.45 -17.82
C THR A 8 -9.52 0.15 -17.68
N PHE A 9 -8.54 -0.62 -17.20
CA PHE A 9 -7.15 -0.14 -17.11
C PHE A 9 -6.56 0.20 -18.49
N GLU A 10 -6.75 -0.68 -19.48
CA GLU A 10 -6.31 -0.45 -20.86
C GLU A 10 -6.94 0.84 -21.46
N ALA A 11 -8.23 1.09 -21.21
CA ALA A 11 -8.91 2.29 -21.70
C ALA A 11 -8.41 3.58 -21.01
N VAL A 12 -8.05 3.50 -19.72
CA VAL A 12 -7.47 4.64 -18.99
C VAL A 12 -6.06 4.94 -19.50
N GLU A 13 -5.23 3.93 -19.75
CA GLU A 13 -3.91 4.10 -20.37
C GLU A 13 -4.01 4.77 -21.75
N GLU A 14 -4.95 4.33 -22.60
CA GLU A 14 -5.22 4.95 -23.90
C GLU A 14 -5.65 6.42 -23.75
N SER A 15 -6.52 6.71 -22.78
CA SER A 15 -6.98 8.08 -22.51
C SER A 15 -5.83 9.00 -22.11
N ILE A 16 -4.88 8.51 -21.30
CA ILE A 16 -3.71 9.29 -20.90
C ILE A 16 -2.80 9.57 -22.08
N GLY A 17 -2.58 8.58 -22.96
CA GLY A 17 -1.82 8.77 -24.19
C GLY A 17 -2.42 9.88 -25.07
N ASN A 18 -3.74 9.96 -25.13
CA ASN A 18 -4.44 11.02 -25.85
C ASN A 18 -4.23 12.39 -25.19
N VAL A 19 -4.42 12.50 -23.87
CA VAL A 19 -4.20 13.75 -23.12
C VAL A 19 -2.76 14.26 -23.28
N TYR A 20 -1.78 13.34 -23.25
CA TYR A 20 -0.37 13.69 -23.46
C TYR A 20 -0.13 14.28 -24.85
N LYS A 21 -0.73 13.68 -25.89
CA LYS A 21 -0.61 14.14 -27.27
C LYS A 21 -1.29 15.49 -27.48
N GLU A 22 -2.49 15.66 -26.92
CA GLU A 22 -3.23 16.92 -26.97
C GLU A 22 -2.47 18.05 -26.27
N TRP A 23 -1.90 17.77 -25.10
CA TRP A 23 -1.06 18.73 -24.38
C TRP A 23 0.16 19.16 -25.19
N GLY A 24 0.89 18.23 -25.81
CA GLY A 24 2.04 18.55 -26.66
C GLY A 24 1.67 19.49 -27.81
N SER A 25 0.58 19.20 -28.51
CA SER A 25 0.07 20.06 -29.59
C SER A 25 -0.37 21.44 -29.07
N PHE A 26 -1.04 21.48 -27.92
CA PHE A 26 -1.52 22.71 -27.30
C PHE A 26 -0.36 23.60 -26.83
N HIS A 27 0.66 22.99 -26.22
CA HIS A 27 1.87 23.67 -25.76
C HIS A 27 2.60 24.36 -26.91
N GLU A 28 2.79 23.68 -28.04
CA GLU A 28 3.41 24.27 -29.24
C GLU A 28 2.58 25.44 -29.79
N GLN A 29 1.27 25.27 -29.92
CA GLN A 29 0.36 26.30 -30.44
C GLN A 29 0.32 27.56 -29.55
N ILE A 30 0.30 27.38 -28.23
CA ILE A 30 0.32 28.51 -27.30
C ILE A 30 1.66 29.24 -27.34
N ARG A 31 2.77 28.51 -27.43
CA ARG A 31 4.10 29.11 -27.53
C ARG A 31 4.25 30.04 -28.73
N GLU A 32 3.67 29.67 -29.87
CA GLU A 32 3.68 30.52 -31.08
C GLU A 32 2.87 31.81 -30.94
N GLN A 33 1.89 31.85 -30.04
CA GLN A 33 1.00 33.00 -29.83
C GLN A 33 1.41 33.89 -28.65
N LEU A 34 2.31 33.42 -27.79
CA LEU A 34 2.73 34.15 -26.59
C LEU A 34 4.02 34.97 -26.81
N PRO A 35 4.16 36.13 -26.14
CA PRO A 35 5.43 36.82 -26.06
C PRO A 35 6.53 35.98 -25.39
N PRO A 36 7.82 36.17 -25.73
CA PRO A 36 8.94 35.41 -25.16
C PRO A 36 9.06 35.46 -23.63
N GLU A 37 8.53 36.52 -23.02
CA GLU A 37 8.52 36.72 -21.56
C GLU A 37 7.79 35.59 -20.81
N TYR A 38 6.79 34.97 -21.44
CA TYR A 38 5.99 33.88 -20.87
C TYR A 38 6.56 32.48 -21.15
N TYR A 39 7.63 32.37 -21.95
CA TYR A 39 8.17 31.06 -22.35
C TYR A 39 8.68 30.27 -21.15
N THR A 40 9.29 30.93 -20.17
CA THR A 40 9.78 30.26 -18.96
C THR A 40 8.63 29.63 -18.17
N GLU A 41 7.55 30.38 -17.95
CA GLU A 41 6.39 29.92 -17.19
C GLU A 41 5.65 28.79 -17.91
N LEU A 42 5.58 28.85 -19.24
CA LEU A 42 5.01 27.80 -20.07
C LEU A 42 5.83 26.50 -19.99
N GLU A 43 7.16 26.59 -20.05
CA GLU A 43 8.04 25.42 -19.92
C GLU A 43 7.99 24.82 -18.50
N ASP A 44 7.89 25.66 -17.46
CA ASP A 44 7.71 25.20 -16.08
C ASP A 44 6.38 24.45 -15.90
N LEU A 45 5.29 24.97 -16.48
CA LEU A 45 3.98 24.31 -16.46
C LEU A 45 4.03 22.99 -17.22
N ASN A 46 4.65 22.97 -18.40
CA ASN A 46 4.85 21.75 -19.18
C ASN A 46 5.65 20.72 -18.38
N SER A 47 6.75 21.11 -17.77
CA SER A 47 7.57 20.23 -16.92
C SER A 47 6.76 19.62 -15.77
N GLN A 48 5.98 20.42 -15.04
CA GLN A 48 5.12 19.93 -13.95
C GLN A 48 4.04 18.97 -14.45
N PHE A 49 3.40 19.28 -15.58
CA PHE A 49 2.43 18.41 -16.21
C PHE A 49 3.04 17.06 -16.61
N GLN A 50 4.23 17.09 -17.22
CA GLN A 50 4.97 15.89 -17.63
C GLN A 50 5.29 14.98 -16.43
N VAL A 51 5.70 15.58 -15.30
CA VAL A 51 5.93 14.85 -14.05
C VAL A 51 4.63 14.21 -13.55
N ALA A 52 3.55 14.99 -13.43
CA ALA A 52 2.28 14.49 -12.91
C ALA A 52 1.68 13.36 -13.78
N VAL A 53 1.76 13.48 -15.11
CA VAL A 53 1.30 12.42 -16.02
C VAL A 53 2.18 11.18 -15.92
N SER A 54 3.50 11.35 -15.82
CA SER A 54 4.43 10.23 -15.64
C SER A 54 4.15 9.46 -14.35
N GLU A 55 3.88 10.16 -13.25
CA GLU A 55 3.47 9.56 -11.97
C GLU A 55 2.15 8.79 -12.10
N LEU A 56 1.14 9.38 -12.74
CA LEU A 56 -0.14 8.72 -12.98
C LEU A 56 0.00 7.45 -13.84
N VAL A 57 0.77 7.52 -14.94
CA VAL A 57 1.05 6.36 -15.80
C VAL A 57 1.74 5.26 -15.00
N LYS A 58 2.72 5.63 -14.16
CA LYS A 58 3.43 4.68 -13.31
C LYS A 58 2.46 3.97 -12.37
N GLU A 59 1.62 4.72 -11.65
CA GLU A 59 0.63 4.16 -10.70
C GLU A 59 -0.39 3.24 -11.39
N LEU A 60 -0.85 3.59 -12.60
CA LEU A 60 -1.77 2.75 -13.37
C LEU A 60 -1.12 1.48 -13.90
N SER A 61 0.17 1.54 -14.23
CA SER A 61 0.95 0.39 -14.71
C SER A 61 1.31 -0.60 -13.59
N GLU A 62 1.23 -0.17 -12.33
CA GLU A 62 1.53 -0.94 -11.11
C GLU A 62 0.39 -0.80 -10.09
N PRO A 63 -0.84 -1.22 -10.44
CA PRO A 63 -2.00 -0.95 -9.60
C PRO A 63 -1.96 -1.79 -8.31
N VAL A 64 -2.55 -1.27 -7.23
CA VAL A 64 -2.58 -1.95 -5.93
C VAL A 64 -3.99 -2.45 -5.60
N LEU A 65 -4.17 -3.77 -5.55
CA LEU A 65 -5.38 -4.37 -4.98
C LEU A 65 -5.24 -4.46 -3.46
N THR A 66 -6.08 -3.74 -2.73
CA THR A 66 -6.13 -3.79 -1.27
C THR A 66 -7.34 -4.56 -0.78
N LEU A 67 -7.12 -5.63 -0.02
CA LEU A 67 -8.15 -6.30 0.75
C LEU A 67 -8.09 -5.82 2.21
N ALA A 68 -9.00 -4.95 2.60
CA ALA A 68 -9.07 -4.45 3.98
C ALA A 68 -10.04 -5.29 4.81
N THR A 69 -9.59 -5.85 5.94
CA THR A 69 -10.43 -6.54 6.91
C THR A 69 -10.88 -5.58 8.00
N THR A 70 -12.19 -5.41 8.14
CA THR A 70 -12.84 -4.55 9.14
C THR A 70 -13.87 -5.37 9.91
N GLY A 71 -14.05 -5.07 11.19
CA GLY A 71 -14.95 -5.79 12.08
C GLY A 71 -14.60 -5.57 13.55
N THR A 72 -15.57 -5.83 14.43
CA THR A 72 -15.40 -5.71 15.88
C THR A 72 -14.25 -6.58 16.39
N THR A 73 -13.70 -6.23 17.55
CA THR A 73 -12.66 -7.04 18.18
C THR A 73 -13.12 -8.48 18.39
N SER A 74 -12.26 -9.46 18.11
CA SER A 74 -12.52 -10.91 18.22
C SER A 74 -13.50 -11.50 17.19
N SER A 75 -13.81 -10.79 16.09
CA SER A 75 -14.59 -11.32 14.95
C SER A 75 -13.83 -12.28 14.02
N GLY A 76 -12.55 -12.56 14.30
CA GLY A 76 -11.72 -13.47 13.50
C GLY A 76 -10.98 -12.83 12.32
N LYS A 77 -10.80 -11.50 12.31
CA LYS A 77 -10.07 -10.77 11.25
C LYS A 77 -8.66 -11.34 11.01
N SER A 78 -7.84 -11.38 12.05
CA SER A 78 -6.47 -11.89 11.94
C SER A 78 -6.43 -13.39 11.62
N THR A 79 -7.46 -14.16 11.99
CA THR A 79 -7.64 -15.56 11.56
C THR A 79 -7.88 -15.66 10.05
N LEU A 80 -8.74 -14.80 9.49
CA LEU A 80 -8.95 -14.72 8.03
C LEU A 80 -7.68 -14.28 7.30
N VAL A 81 -6.97 -13.30 7.85
CA VAL A 81 -5.69 -12.83 7.30
C VAL A 81 -4.66 -13.97 7.25
N ASN A 82 -4.44 -14.67 8.37
CA ASN A 82 -3.54 -15.82 8.40
C ASN A 82 -3.98 -16.96 7.46
N PHE A 83 -5.28 -17.17 7.31
CA PHE A 83 -5.82 -18.12 6.32
C PHE A 83 -5.45 -17.72 4.89
N LEU A 84 -5.60 -16.43 4.52
CA LEU A 84 -5.21 -15.91 3.21
C LEU A 84 -3.69 -15.98 2.99
N CYS A 85 -2.90 -15.83 4.06
CA CYS A 85 -1.45 -16.01 4.06
C CYS A 85 -1.04 -17.48 3.94
N GLY A 86 -1.84 -18.41 4.47
CA GLY A 86 -1.52 -19.83 4.56
C GLY A 86 -0.58 -20.18 5.70
N THR A 87 -0.30 -19.22 6.60
CA THR A 87 0.61 -19.33 7.74
C THR A 87 0.18 -18.35 8.84
N GLU A 88 0.63 -18.59 10.07
CA GLU A 88 0.36 -17.73 11.22
C GLU A 88 1.46 -16.67 11.37
N ILE A 89 1.34 -15.58 10.62
CA ILE A 89 2.32 -14.47 10.62
C ILE A 89 1.81 -13.21 11.31
N VAL A 90 0.49 -13.07 11.45
CA VAL A 90 -0.12 -12.01 12.26
C VAL A 90 -0.54 -12.63 13.59
N PRO A 91 -0.16 -12.04 14.74
CA PRO A 91 -0.59 -12.52 16.05
C PRO A 91 -2.13 -12.57 16.17
N VAL A 92 -2.66 -13.77 16.49
CA VAL A 92 -4.09 -13.97 16.76
C VAL A 92 -4.27 -14.05 18.27
N ALA A 93 -4.71 -12.98 18.92
CA ALA A 93 -4.98 -13.00 20.35
C ALA A 93 -6.44 -12.72 20.69
N VAL A 94 -6.89 -13.39 21.76
CA VAL A 94 -8.25 -13.36 22.33
C VAL A 94 -8.61 -12.01 22.96
N GLN A 95 -7.63 -11.11 23.13
CA GLN A 95 -7.84 -9.74 23.60
C GLN A 95 -7.09 -8.76 22.69
N GLU A 96 -7.85 -7.91 22.00
CA GLU A 96 -7.47 -6.58 21.47
C GLU A 96 -6.00 -6.40 21.01
N MET A 97 -5.41 -7.30 20.20
CA MET A 97 -4.03 -7.12 19.70
C MET A 97 -3.93 -6.46 18.32
N SER A 98 -5.02 -6.36 17.55
CA SER A 98 -5.06 -5.48 16.38
C SER A 98 -5.29 -4.03 16.84
N ALA A 99 -4.49 -3.53 17.78
CA ALA A 99 -4.61 -2.13 18.20
C ALA A 99 -3.82 -1.21 17.26
N GLY A 100 -3.13 -1.79 16.26
CA GLY A 100 -2.64 -1.06 15.11
C GLY A 100 -2.77 -1.71 13.76
N VAL A 101 -2.28 -0.99 12.76
CA VAL A 101 -2.48 -1.29 11.34
C VAL A 101 -1.37 -2.22 10.86
N VAL A 102 -1.76 -3.40 10.39
CA VAL A 102 -0.83 -4.36 9.77
C VAL A 102 -1.17 -4.47 8.29
N ILE A 103 -0.21 -4.15 7.44
CA ILE A 103 -0.30 -4.31 5.99
C ILE A 103 0.55 -5.52 5.62
N ILE A 104 0.01 -6.44 4.83
CA ILE A 104 0.75 -7.55 4.25
C ILE A 104 0.75 -7.35 2.75
N GLU A 105 1.90 -7.05 2.17
CA GLU A 105 2.09 -6.86 0.75
C GLU A 105 2.76 -8.08 0.13
N TYR A 106 2.33 -8.48 -1.07
CA TYR A 106 2.90 -9.65 -1.72
C TYR A 106 4.35 -9.39 -2.12
N SER A 107 5.24 -10.31 -1.75
CA SER A 107 6.65 -10.27 -2.11
C SER A 107 7.23 -11.68 -2.08
N GLU A 108 8.13 -12.00 -3.01
CA GLU A 108 8.86 -13.27 -2.98
C GLU A 108 9.82 -13.36 -1.79
N THR A 109 10.34 -12.21 -1.34
CA THR A 109 11.24 -12.12 -0.19
C THR A 109 10.51 -11.66 1.06
N LYS A 110 10.75 -12.34 2.17
CA LYS A 110 10.17 -12.02 3.47
C LYS A 110 10.92 -10.85 4.12
N SER A 111 10.20 -9.78 4.42
CA SER A 111 10.70 -8.64 5.19
C SER A 111 9.61 -8.01 6.03
N LEU A 112 10.01 -7.28 7.05
CA LEU A 112 9.13 -6.53 7.94
C LEU A 112 9.63 -5.09 8.02
N LYS A 113 8.71 -4.15 7.96
CA LYS A 113 8.94 -2.74 8.26
C LYS A 113 8.00 -2.32 9.38
N ILE A 114 8.54 -1.72 10.43
CA ILE A 114 7.76 -1.08 11.50
C ILE A 114 8.06 0.41 11.43
N ASP A 115 7.03 1.20 11.14
CA ASP A 115 7.17 2.64 10.95
C ASP A 115 7.38 3.37 12.27
N GLN A 116 8.18 4.44 12.22
CA GLN A 116 8.36 5.33 13.35
C GLN A 116 7.08 6.15 13.57
N THR A 117 6.32 5.81 14.61
CA THR A 117 5.11 6.55 14.99
C THR A 117 5.39 7.51 16.15
N PRO A 118 4.60 8.60 16.30
CA PRO A 118 4.75 9.53 17.41
C PRO A 118 4.69 8.82 18.78
N GLY A 119 5.73 9.01 19.58
CA GLY A 119 5.81 8.41 20.93
C GLY A 119 6.09 6.91 20.94
N ALA A 120 6.49 6.29 19.82
CA ALA A 120 6.84 4.87 19.78
C ALA A 120 7.94 4.54 20.79
N ILE A 121 7.72 3.46 21.56
CA ILE A 121 8.64 2.93 22.58
C ILE A 121 9.16 1.53 22.22
N TRP A 122 8.85 1.06 21.01
CA TRP A 122 9.26 -0.23 20.47
C TRP A 122 10.31 -0.06 19.37
N GLU A 123 10.96 -1.16 18.98
CA GLU A 123 11.93 -1.16 17.89
C GLU A 123 11.23 -0.82 16.56
N CYS A 124 11.66 0.27 15.91
CA CYS A 124 11.20 0.67 14.59
C CYS A 124 12.35 0.46 13.59
N GLY A 125 12.03 0.06 12.36
CA GLY A 125 13.05 -0.27 11.39
C GLY A 125 12.55 -1.16 10.25
N GLU A 126 13.50 -1.62 9.46
CA GLU A 126 13.27 -2.56 8.37
C GLU A 126 14.21 -3.76 8.53
N TRP A 127 13.64 -4.96 8.46
CA TRP A 127 14.37 -6.22 8.58
C TRP A 127 14.07 -7.08 7.36
N LYS A 128 15.10 -7.70 6.79
CA LYS A 128 15.02 -8.51 5.55
C LYS A 128 15.43 -9.94 5.81
N ASN A 129 14.97 -10.85 4.94
CA ASN A 129 15.27 -12.29 4.99
C ASN A 129 14.83 -12.93 6.32
N LEU A 130 13.66 -12.54 6.80
CA LEU A 130 13.08 -13.05 8.05
C LEU A 130 12.41 -14.41 7.87
N THR A 131 12.40 -15.20 8.96
CA THR A 131 11.50 -16.36 9.08
C THR A 131 10.09 -15.92 9.48
N ASP A 132 9.12 -16.83 9.40
CA ASP A 132 7.73 -16.55 9.83
C ASP A 132 7.68 -16.26 11.34
N GLU A 133 8.49 -16.98 12.12
CA GLU A 133 8.62 -16.80 13.57
C GLU A 133 9.23 -15.43 13.91
N ASP A 134 10.27 -14.99 13.19
CA ASP A 134 10.86 -13.66 13.39
C ASP A 134 9.84 -12.53 13.14
N ILE A 135 9.00 -12.67 12.10
CA ILE A 135 7.95 -11.69 11.78
C ILE A 135 6.91 -11.67 12.91
N TYR A 136 6.45 -12.86 13.33
CA TYR A 136 5.46 -13.02 14.38
C TYR A 136 5.94 -12.40 15.70
N ASP A 137 7.12 -12.79 16.17
CA ASP A 137 7.66 -12.38 17.48
C ASP A 137 7.87 -10.87 17.57
N ARG A 138 8.36 -10.26 16.48
CA ARG A 138 8.54 -8.80 16.41
C ARG A 138 7.21 -8.07 16.48
N LEU A 139 6.20 -8.52 15.73
CA LEU A 139 4.87 -7.92 15.76
C LEU A 139 4.21 -8.10 17.12
N ASP A 140 4.29 -9.29 17.70
CA ASP A 140 3.76 -9.59 19.03
C ASP A 140 4.40 -8.69 20.10
N GLN A 141 5.72 -8.49 20.06
CA GLN A 141 6.43 -7.60 20.97
C GLN A 141 5.97 -6.14 20.83
N VAL A 142 5.80 -5.64 19.60
CA VAL A 142 5.31 -4.27 19.33
C VAL A 142 3.90 -4.10 19.89
N MET A 143 2.99 -5.02 19.58
CA MET A 143 1.60 -4.95 20.01
C MET A 143 1.49 -5.03 21.54
N LYS A 144 2.25 -5.91 22.20
CA LYS A 144 2.32 -5.97 23.67
C LYS A 144 2.82 -4.66 24.28
N SER A 145 3.86 -4.06 23.70
CA SER A 145 4.43 -2.79 24.18
C SER A 145 3.42 -1.64 24.08
N TYR A 146 2.69 -1.57 22.95
CA TYR A 146 1.65 -0.58 22.75
C TYR A 146 0.49 -0.74 23.73
N LEU A 147 -0.01 -1.97 23.91
CA LEU A 147 -1.09 -2.26 24.86
C LEU A 147 -0.70 -1.94 26.30
N GLN A 148 0.55 -2.22 26.68
CA GLN A 148 1.06 -1.85 28.00
C GLN A 148 1.10 -0.32 28.18
N ALA A 149 1.58 0.42 27.18
CA ALA A 149 1.60 1.88 27.23
C ALA A 149 0.19 2.49 27.37
N ASN A 150 -0.80 1.93 26.67
CA ASN A 150 -2.20 2.33 26.80
C ASN A 150 -2.77 2.05 28.19
N ARG A 151 -2.48 0.87 28.77
CA ARG A 151 -2.90 0.51 30.15
C ARG A 151 -2.28 1.43 31.20
N ASP A 152 -1.04 1.86 30.97
CA ASP A 152 -0.32 2.78 31.85
C ASP A 152 -0.78 4.25 31.71
N GLY A 153 -1.79 4.51 30.88
CA GLY A 153 -2.37 5.85 30.70
C GLY A 153 -1.52 6.79 29.84
N LYS A 154 -0.56 6.27 29.06
CA LYS A 154 0.25 7.07 28.13
C LYS A 154 -0.55 7.36 26.85
N THR A 155 -1.43 8.35 26.91
CA THR A 155 -2.31 8.76 25.79
C THR A 155 -1.58 9.41 24.61
N SER A 156 -0.27 9.65 24.70
CA SER A 156 0.54 10.27 23.64
C SER A 156 1.17 9.28 22.65
N VAL A 157 1.00 7.98 22.84
CA VAL A 157 1.60 6.95 21.98
C VAL A 157 0.66 6.66 20.81
N ALA A 158 1.11 6.97 19.60
CA ALA A 158 0.37 6.64 18.39
C ALA A 158 0.41 5.13 18.13
N CYS A 159 -0.72 4.62 17.67
CA CYS A 159 -0.92 3.25 17.19
C CYS A 159 0.22 2.78 16.26
N PRO A 160 0.75 1.55 16.43
CA PRO A 160 1.81 1.02 15.58
C PRO A 160 1.33 0.79 14.14
N GLN A 161 2.24 0.99 13.19
CA GLN A 161 2.03 0.68 11.78
C GLN A 161 3.15 -0.25 11.31
N ALA A 162 2.76 -1.40 10.74
CA ALA A 162 3.70 -2.39 10.26
C ALA A 162 3.34 -2.85 8.85
N THR A 163 4.35 -3.02 8.01
CA THR A 163 4.24 -3.61 6.67
C THR A 163 5.06 -4.89 6.60
N ILE A 164 4.39 -6.02 6.39
CA ILE A 164 5.01 -7.32 6.14
C ILE A 164 5.04 -7.52 4.62
N TYR A 165 6.19 -7.84 4.07
CA TYR A 165 6.32 -8.29 2.69
C TYR A 165 6.38 -9.82 2.72
N TYR A 166 5.40 -10.50 2.13
CA TYR A 166 5.21 -11.95 2.33
C TYR A 166 4.66 -12.65 1.08
N PRO A 167 5.13 -13.87 0.73
CA PRO A 167 4.62 -14.63 -0.41
C PRO A 167 3.31 -15.35 -0.05
N PHE A 168 2.22 -14.61 0.13
CA PHE A 168 0.94 -15.20 0.54
C PHE A 168 0.19 -15.91 -0.59
N ARG A 169 -0.58 -16.93 -0.20
CA ARG A 169 -1.17 -17.92 -1.12
C ARG A 169 -2.21 -17.37 -2.07
N LEU A 170 -2.97 -16.33 -1.67
CA LEU A 170 -4.07 -15.76 -2.46
C LEU A 170 -3.66 -15.38 -3.90
N VAL A 171 -2.39 -15.01 -4.11
CA VAL A 171 -1.89 -14.52 -5.40
C VAL A 171 -0.66 -15.26 -5.91
N ALA A 172 -0.32 -16.38 -5.25
CA ALA A 172 0.73 -17.29 -5.72
C ALA A 172 0.40 -17.88 -7.11
N ASP A 173 -0.89 -17.96 -7.46
CA ASP A 173 -1.34 -18.19 -8.84
C ASP A 173 -1.90 -16.90 -9.43
N HIS A 174 -1.15 -16.29 -10.34
CA HIS A 174 -1.53 -15.06 -11.04
C HIS A 174 -2.84 -15.19 -11.83
N ASN A 175 -3.26 -16.41 -12.18
CA ASN A 175 -4.49 -16.66 -12.92
C ASN A 175 -5.74 -16.69 -12.02
N LEU A 176 -5.59 -16.73 -10.70
CA LEU A 176 -6.72 -16.86 -9.77
C LEU A 176 -7.64 -15.62 -9.81
N LEU A 177 -7.06 -14.43 -9.96
CA LEU A 177 -7.77 -13.15 -9.86
C LEU A 177 -7.86 -12.38 -11.18
N ASP A 178 -7.22 -12.84 -12.27
CA ASP A 178 -7.22 -12.19 -13.59
C ASP A 178 -6.91 -10.67 -13.52
N LEU A 179 -5.92 -10.32 -12.69
CA LEU A 179 -5.53 -8.94 -12.42
C LEU A 179 -4.63 -8.39 -13.55
N PRO A 180 -4.58 -7.05 -13.73
CA PRO A 180 -3.59 -6.43 -14.60
C PRO A 180 -2.16 -6.90 -14.27
N LYS A 181 -1.29 -6.93 -15.28
CA LYS A 181 0.13 -7.25 -15.07
C LYS A 181 0.73 -6.27 -14.06
N LYS A 182 1.67 -6.75 -13.24
CA LYS A 182 2.32 -5.98 -12.17
C LYS A 182 1.38 -5.46 -11.06
N THR A 183 0.16 -5.99 -10.97
CA THR A 183 -0.72 -5.63 -9.85
C THR A 183 -0.09 -6.11 -8.54
N THR A 184 0.21 -5.18 -7.64
CA THR A 184 0.59 -5.51 -6.28
C THR A 184 -0.67 -5.82 -5.50
N VAL A 185 -0.65 -6.91 -4.74
CA VAL A 185 -1.78 -7.27 -3.86
C VAL A 185 -1.33 -7.08 -2.43
N ARG A 186 -2.17 -6.44 -1.63
CA ARG A 186 -1.96 -6.29 -0.20
C ARG A 186 -3.22 -6.57 0.60
N ILE A 187 -3.03 -7.11 1.79
CA ILE A 187 -4.06 -7.33 2.80
C ILE A 187 -3.81 -6.31 3.91
N MET A 188 -4.86 -5.65 4.38
CA MET A 188 -4.76 -4.66 5.45
C MET A 188 -5.63 -5.11 6.62
N ASP A 189 -5.00 -5.50 7.73
CA ASP A 189 -5.67 -5.77 8.99
C ASP A 189 -5.80 -4.46 9.76
N LEU A 190 -7.05 -3.99 9.87
CA LEU A 190 -7.38 -2.75 10.55
C LEU A 190 -7.74 -3.01 12.01
N PRO A 191 -7.51 -2.03 12.89
CA PRO A 191 -7.94 -2.14 14.27
C PRO A 191 -9.45 -2.35 14.40
N GLY A 192 -9.85 -3.03 15.47
CA GLY A 192 -11.26 -3.22 15.79
C GLY A 192 -11.96 -1.87 15.97
N LEU A 193 -13.16 -1.76 15.41
CA LEU A 193 -14.10 -0.65 15.65
C LEU A 193 -14.86 -0.85 16.95
#